data_AF-A0A2G9P4E4-F1
#
_entry.id   AF-A0A2G9P4E4-F1
#
_cell.length_a   1.000
_cell.length_b   1.000
_cell.length_c   1.000
_cell.angle_alpha   90.00
_cell.angle_beta   90.00
_cell.angle_gamma   90.00
#
_symmetry.space_group_name_H-M   'P 1'
#
loop_
_entity.id
_entity.type
_entity.pdbx_description
1 polymer ?
#
loop_
_entity_poly.entity_id
_entity_poly.type
_entity_poly.pdbx_seq_one_letter_code
_entity_poly.pdbx_strand_id
1 'polypeptide(L)' 'MVKLTRGSGASGPSSSLGIMRFFDVDTGGPKMSPEFVVIVAVMVIVVILLIKNLNLV' A
#
# COMPACT_ATOMS: atom_id res chain seq x y z
N MET A 1 -24.59 -13.52 22.68
CA MET A 1 -24.51 -12.57 21.55
C MET A 1 -23.44 -11.55 21.85
N VAL A 2 -22.33 -11.54 21.11
CA VAL A 2 -21.28 -10.52 21.26
C VAL A 2 -21.38 -9.58 20.05
N LYS A 3 -21.83 -8.35 20.28
CA LYS A 3 -21.88 -7.28 19.29
C LYS A 3 -20.45 -6.84 18.97
N LEU A 4 -19.99 -7.07 17.75
CA LEU A 4 -18.72 -6.54 17.25
C LEU A 4 -19.02 -5.27 16.45
N THR A 5 -18.93 -4.13 17.12
CA THR A 5 -18.98 -2.80 16.51
C THR A 5 -17.80 -2.66 15.55
N ARG A 6 -18.10 -2.54 14.26
CA ARG A 6 -17.12 -2.33 13.19
C ARG A 6 -16.69 -0.86 13.21
N GLY A 7 -15.64 -0.56 13.95
CA GLY A 7 -14.97 0.75 13.93
C GLY A 7 -14.10 0.89 12.68
N SER A 8 -14.29 1.98 11.94
CA SER A 8 -13.49 2.35 10.77
C SER A 8 -12.06 2.68 11.21
N GLY A 9 -11.10 1.85 10.83
CA GLY A 9 -9.68 1.99 11.18
C GLY A 9 -9.20 0.71 11.86
N ALA A 10 -8.46 -0.12 11.13
CA ALA A 10 -7.87 -1.34 11.65
C ALA A 10 -6.73 -1.02 12.63
N SER A 11 -7.06 -0.55 13.83
CA SER A 11 -6.16 -0.54 14.97
C SER A 11 -6.13 -1.97 15.51
N GLY A 12 -5.22 -2.79 14.99
CA GLY A 12 -4.85 -4.04 15.68
C GLY A 12 -4.45 -3.72 17.13
N PRO A 13 -4.45 -4.71 18.05
CA PRO A 13 -4.16 -4.45 19.45
C PRO A 13 -2.86 -3.63 19.55
N SER A 14 -2.98 -2.39 20.03
CA SER A 14 -1.84 -1.56 20.37
C SER A 14 -0.95 -2.37 21.30
N SER A 15 0.35 -2.33 21.08
CA SER A 15 1.38 -3.15 21.72
C SER A 15 1.32 -3.11 23.25
N SER A 16 0.34 -3.79 23.85
CA SER A 16 0.05 -3.83 25.28
C SER A 16 1.14 -4.56 26.09
N LEU A 17 2.13 -5.12 25.42
CA LEU A 17 3.19 -5.96 25.98
C LEU A 17 4.59 -5.34 25.81
N GLY A 18 4.69 -4.09 25.33
CA GLY A 18 5.96 -3.40 25.11
C GLY A 18 6.79 -3.90 23.90
N ILE A 19 6.28 -4.87 23.14
CA ILE A 19 6.90 -5.36 21.91
C ILE A 19 6.49 -4.42 20.77
N MET A 20 7.43 -3.59 20.29
CA MET A 20 7.23 -2.76 19.10
C MET A 20 6.89 -3.67 17.91
N ARG A 21 5.76 -3.44 17.23
CA ARG A 21 5.42 -4.27 16.07
C ARG A 21 6.43 -3.94 14.97
N PHE A 22 6.86 -4.92 14.17
CA PHE A 22 7.87 -4.71 13.13
C PHE A 22 7.49 -3.64 12.09
N PHE A 23 6.21 -3.31 11.95
CA PHE A 23 5.72 -2.24 11.09
C PHE A 23 5.52 -0.90 11.84
N ASP A 24 5.63 -0.86 13.18
CA ASP A 24 5.73 0.38 13.97
C ASP A 24 7.16 0.96 13.91
N VAL A 25 8.15 0.15 13.54
CA VAL A 25 9.53 0.62 13.35
C VAL A 25 9.52 1.56 12.15
N ASP A 26 9.67 2.86 12.43
CA ASP A 26 9.90 3.87 11.41
C ASP A 26 11.20 3.53 10.67
N THR A 27 11.07 2.81 9.56
CA THR A 27 12.16 2.63 8.62
C THR A 27 12.42 3.98 7.96
N GLY A 28 13.63 4.53 8.12
CA GLY A 28 14.03 5.84 7.57
C GLY A 28 14.11 5.92 6.04
N GLY A 29 13.49 4.99 5.32
CA GLY A 29 13.40 4.99 3.87
C GLY A 29 12.27 5.90 3.36
N PRO A 30 12.30 6.27 2.07
CA PRO A 30 11.22 7.01 1.45
C PRO A 30 9.92 6.19 1.52
N LYS A 31 8.90 6.73 2.19
CA LYS A 31 7.56 6.12 2.25
C LYS A 31 6.82 6.46 0.96
N MET A 32 6.49 5.45 0.16
CA MET A 32 5.61 5.61 -1.01
C MET A 32 4.18 5.26 -0.63
N SER A 33 3.22 6.10 -1.04
CA SER A 33 1.81 5.76 -0.83
C SER A 33 1.40 4.60 -1.74
N PRO A 34 0.52 3.69 -1.30
CA PRO A 34 0.05 2.58 -2.13
C PRO A 34 -0.56 3.06 -3.45
N GLU A 35 -1.26 4.20 -3.43
CA GLU A 35 -1.88 4.80 -4.61
C GLU A 35 -0.83 5.22 -5.64
N PHE A 36 0.30 5.78 -5.19
CA PHE A 36 1.39 6.17 -6.07
C PHE A 36 1.96 4.96 -6.82
N VAL A 37 2.18 3.85 -6.12
CA VAL A 37 2.69 2.60 -6.73
C VAL A 37 1.74 2.08 -7.81
N VAL A 38 0.43 2.09 -7.53
CA VAL A 38 -0.59 1.63 -8.49
C VAL A 38 -0.63 2.53 -9.72
N ILE A 39 -0.61 3.86 -9.54
CA ILE A 39 -0.63 4.82 -10.65
C ILE A 39 0.59 4.62 -11.57
N VAL A 40 1.79 4.50 -10.99
CA VAL A 40 3.03 4.27 -11.76
C VAL A 40 2.95 2.96 -12.53
N ALA A 41 2.47 1.88 -11.90
CA ALA A 41 2.32 0.59 -12.58
C ALA A 41 1.36 0.66 -13.78
N VAL A 42 0.20 1.32 -13.60
CA VAL A 42 -0.78 1.52 -14.68
C VAL A 42 -0.19 2.36 -15.82
N MET A 43 0.52 3.43 -15.50
CA MET A 43 1.18 4.28 -16.50
C MET A 43 2.19 3.50 -17.34
N VAL A 44 3.01 2.65 -16.70
CA VAL A 44 3.97 1.79 -17.41
C VAL A 44 3.25 0.83 -18.36
N ILE A 45 2.16 0.20 -17.92
CA ILE A 45 1.35 -0.69 -18.77
C ILE A 45 0.80 0.07 -19.98
N VAL A 46 0.24 1.27 -19.78
CA VAL A 46 -0.30 2.09 -20.87
C VAL A 46 0.80 2.46 -21.87
N VAL A 47 1.98 2.85 -21.41
CA VAL A 47 3.12 3.17 -22.29
C VAL A 47 3.52 1.96 -23.13
N ILE A 48 3.63 0.78 -22.52
CA ILE A 48 3.96 -0.47 -23.24
C ILE A 48 2.90 -0.78 -24.29
N LEU A 49 1.61 -0.65 -23.94
CA LEU A 49 0.53 -0.86 -24.88
C LEU A 49 0.57 0.15 -26.02
N LEU A 50 0.83 1.43 -25.75
CA LEU A 50 0.97 2.43 -26.79
C LEU A 50 2.13 2.11 -27.72
N ILE A 51 3.32 1.79 -27.19
CA ILE A 51 4.48 1.41 -28.01
C ILE A 51 4.13 0.20 -28.90
N LYS A 52 3.51 -0.83 -28.33
CA LYS A 52 3.11 -2.04 -29.07
C LYS A 52 2.06 -1.74 -30.15
N ASN A 53 1.06 -0.92 -29.86
CA ASN A 53 -0.01 -0.62 -30.81
C ASN A 53 0.42 0.38 -31.88
N LEU A 54 1.33 1.30 -31.54
CA LEU A 54 1.88 2.28 -32.48
C LEU A 54 3.04 1.72 -33.30
N ASN A 55 3.35 0.43 -33.14
CA ASN A 55 4.43 -0.29 -33.82
C ASN A 55 5.77 0.45 -33.72
N LEU A 56 6.04 1.05 -32.56
CA LEU A 56 7.28 1.81 -32.32
C LEU A 56 8.49 0.89 -32.12
N VAL A 57 8.28 -0.44 -32.14
CA VAL A 57 9.27 -1.53 -32.11
C VAL A 57 8.68 -2.72 -32.87
#